data_AF-A0A1V4IMN7-F1
#
_entry.id   AF-A0A1V4IMN7-F1
#
_cell.length_a   1.000
_cell.length_b   1.000
_cell.length_c   1.000
_cell.angle_alpha   90.00
_cell.angle_beta   90.00
_cell.angle_gamma   90.00
#
_symmetry.space_group_name_H-M   'P 1'
#
loop_
_entity.id
_entity.type
_entity.pdbx_description
1 polymer ?
#
loop_
_entity_poly.entity_id
_entity_poly.type
_entity_poly.pdbx_seq_one_letter_code
_entity_poly.pdbx_strand_id
1 'polypeptide(L)'
;MDAIRAFMGIGSVGGVIEVDEAFFRESFKGNHRKNTTFTIPRKVHKRGVKGSYSSKDEKRKRGISKEQVCVLCAMDITGNLITELICKGRMKHTDLERLFTGRIEDEAILCTDSHKSYIQFAQNLGVELQQIKRGKHKEGIYHITTY
;
A
#
# COMPACT_ATOMS: atom_id res chain seq x y z
N MET A 1 -5.18 -9.17 8.93
CA MET A 1 -6.03 -8.42 7.97
C MET A 1 -7.29 -9.22 7.63
N ASP A 2 -7.59 -10.26 8.40
CA ASP A 2 -8.52 -11.30 7.99
C ASP A 2 -9.97 -10.91 8.24
N ALA A 3 -10.22 -10.04 9.23
CA ALA A 3 -11.57 -9.55 9.54
C ALA A 3 -12.20 -8.72 8.41
N ILE A 4 -11.41 -7.88 7.71
CA ILE A 4 -11.92 -7.06 6.59
C ILE A 4 -12.19 -7.94 5.37
N ARG A 5 -11.26 -8.87 5.07
CA ARG A 5 -11.43 -9.84 3.98
C ARG A 5 -12.64 -10.77 4.21
N ALA A 6 -12.86 -11.20 5.44
CA ALA A 6 -14.01 -12.05 5.80
C ALA A 6 -15.36 -11.32 5.67
N PHE A 7 -15.37 -10.00 5.83
CA PHE A 7 -16.58 -9.19 5.71
C PHE A 7 -16.88 -8.75 4.28
N MET A 8 -15.85 -8.47 3.47
CA MET A 8 -16.00 -7.89 2.13
C MET A 8 -15.76 -8.88 0.98
N GLY A 9 -15.22 -10.08 1.25
CA GLY A 9 -14.88 -11.08 0.24
C GLY A 9 -13.51 -10.84 -0.42
N ILE A 10 -13.07 -11.81 -1.24
CA ILE A 10 -11.91 -11.64 -2.13
C ILE A 10 -12.47 -11.02 -3.42
N GLY A 11 -12.48 -9.68 -3.48
CA GLY A 11 -13.08 -8.95 -4.60
C GLY A 11 -12.19 -8.94 -5.85
N SER A 12 -12.83 -8.94 -7.02
CA SER A 12 -12.32 -8.31 -8.24
C SER A 12 -12.85 -6.88 -8.33
N VAL A 13 -12.23 -6.05 -9.16
CA VAL A 13 -12.62 -4.66 -9.41
C VAL A 13 -12.69 -4.40 -10.91
N GLY A 14 -13.60 -3.52 -11.33
CA GLY A 14 -13.82 -3.23 -12.76
C GLY A 14 -14.23 -1.80 -13.03
N GLY A 15 -14.35 -1.44 -14.32
CA GLY A 15 -14.68 -0.08 -14.74
C GLY A 15 -13.65 0.95 -14.27
N VAL A 16 -14.09 2.01 -13.59
CA VAL A 16 -13.19 3.03 -13.01
C VAL A 16 -12.82 2.63 -11.59
N ILE A 17 -11.52 2.47 -11.35
CA ILE A 17 -10.96 1.95 -10.10
C ILE A 17 -10.03 3.00 -9.49
N GLU A 18 -10.34 3.49 -8.29
CA GLU A 18 -9.43 4.32 -7.49
C GLU A 18 -8.47 3.43 -6.70
N VAL A 19 -7.17 3.68 -6.82
CA VAL A 19 -6.13 2.91 -6.12
C VAL A 19 -5.23 3.84 -5.34
N ASP A 20 -5.04 3.52 -4.06
CA ASP A 20 -4.14 4.23 -3.15
C ASP A 20 -3.36 3.25 -2.27
N GLU A 21 -2.21 3.71 -1.79
CA GLU A 21 -1.36 2.94 -0.88
C GLU A 21 -1.08 3.67 0.43
N ALA A 22 -1.24 2.94 1.53
CA ALA A 22 -0.95 3.42 2.87
C ALA A 22 0.25 2.67 3.48
N PHE A 23 1.22 3.42 3.98
CA PHE A 23 2.40 2.86 4.64
C PHE A 23 2.31 2.95 6.16
N PHE A 24 2.25 1.80 6.82
CA PHE A 24 2.23 1.70 8.28
C PHE A 24 3.54 1.14 8.80
N ARG A 25 3.98 1.58 9.98
CA ARG A 25 5.12 0.95 10.65
C ARG A 25 4.72 -0.40 11.23
N GLU A 26 5.49 -1.43 10.91
CA GLU A 26 5.28 -2.76 11.48
C GLU A 26 5.56 -2.73 12.98
N SER A 27 4.52 -3.06 13.76
CA SER A 27 4.54 -2.99 15.20
C SER A 27 4.63 -4.38 15.80
N PHE A 28 5.71 -4.64 16.52
CA PHE A 28 5.91 -5.85 17.31
C PHE A 28 5.60 -5.55 18.78
N LYS A 29 4.36 -5.14 19.07
CA LYS A 29 3.92 -4.89 20.46
C LYS A 29 3.96 -6.19 21.27
N GLY A 30 4.07 -6.05 22.59
CA GLY A 30 4.18 -7.17 23.53
C GLY A 30 5.62 -7.51 23.91
N ASN A 31 5.76 -8.33 24.95
CA ASN A 31 7.07 -8.80 25.42
C ASN A 31 7.47 -10.08 24.69
N HIS A 32 8.41 -9.97 23.76
CA HIS A 32 8.91 -11.11 22.99
C HIS A 32 10.19 -11.74 23.57
N ARG A 33 10.64 -11.34 24.78
CA ARG A 33 11.91 -11.80 25.37
C ARG A 33 11.99 -13.31 25.62
N LYS A 34 10.83 -13.95 25.85
CA LYS A 34 10.72 -15.40 26.11
C LYS A 34 9.98 -16.13 24.98
N ASN A 35 9.73 -15.47 23.85
CA ASN A 35 8.98 -16.07 22.76
C ASN A 35 9.90 -17.05 22.00
N THR A 36 9.55 -18.32 21.98
CA THR A 36 10.31 -19.38 21.28
C THR A 36 9.95 -19.50 19.80
N THR A 37 8.80 -18.95 19.40
CA THR A 37 8.26 -19.08 18.03
C THR A 37 8.55 -17.85 17.17
N PHE A 38 8.70 -16.68 17.77
CA PHE A 38 8.88 -15.42 17.04
C PHE A 38 10.05 -14.60 17.58
N THR A 39 10.97 -14.24 16.70
CA THR A 39 12.09 -13.33 16.98
C THR A 39 11.86 -12.01 16.25
N ILE A 40 12.06 -10.89 16.96
CA ILE A 40 11.89 -9.55 16.37
C ILE A 40 12.97 -9.34 15.29
N PRO A 41 12.61 -9.07 14.03
CA PRO A 41 13.54 -8.99 12.90
C PRO A 41 14.35 -7.68 12.84
N ARG A 42 14.30 -6.87 13.90
CA ARG A 42 14.98 -5.56 14.01
C ARG A 42 15.29 -5.25 15.48
N LYS A 43 16.16 -4.27 15.72
CA LYS A 43 16.39 -3.76 17.07
C LYS A 43 15.08 -3.24 17.68
N VAL A 44 14.90 -3.51 18.97
CA VAL A 44 13.77 -2.98 19.76
C VAL A 44 13.77 -1.46 19.70
N HIS A 45 12.59 -0.84 19.65
CA HIS A 45 12.47 0.62 19.68
C HIS A 45 12.33 1.09 21.12
N LYS A 46 13.10 2.09 21.52
CA LYS A 46 12.94 2.76 22.82
C LYS A 46 11.89 3.87 22.75
N ARG A 47 11.19 4.06 23.86
CA ARG A 47 10.19 5.12 24.04
C ARG A 47 10.88 6.49 24.03
N GLY A 48 10.26 7.51 23.42
CA GLY A 48 10.79 8.88 23.44
C GLY A 48 11.92 9.21 22.47
N VAL A 49 12.36 8.28 21.61
CA VAL A 49 13.34 8.59 20.55
C VAL A 49 12.70 9.57 19.54
N LYS A 50 13.01 10.86 19.70
CA LYS A 50 12.56 11.96 18.84
C LYS A 50 13.40 12.01 17.56
N GLY A 51 12.70 12.14 16.44
CA GLY A 51 13.24 12.80 15.25
C GLY A 51 14.13 11.98 14.33
N SER A 52 14.30 12.55 13.15
CA SER A 52 15.06 12.14 11.96
C SER A 52 16.56 11.94 12.15
N TYR A 53 17.10 12.24 13.33
CA TYR A 53 18.50 12.06 13.66
C TYR A 53 18.66 10.73 14.39
N SER A 54 19.27 9.82 13.65
CA SER A 54 19.82 8.58 14.16
C SER A 54 20.56 8.83 15.47
N SER A 55 20.07 8.32 16.60
CA SER A 55 20.98 8.13 17.74
C SER A 55 22.03 7.09 17.32
N LYS A 56 23.23 7.11 17.91
CA LYS A 56 24.28 6.11 17.62
C LYS A 56 23.74 4.67 17.70
N ASP A 57 22.74 4.44 18.57
CA ASP A 57 22.20 3.12 18.87
C ASP A 57 20.85 2.79 18.22
N GLU A 58 20.01 3.80 17.90
CA GLU A 58 18.70 3.65 17.25
C GLU A 58 18.51 4.66 16.10
N LYS A 59 18.64 4.16 14.87
CA LYS A 59 18.38 4.93 13.66
C LYS A 59 16.92 4.81 13.22
N ARG A 60 16.07 5.78 13.55
CA ARG A 60 14.76 5.91 12.88
C ARG A 60 15.02 6.21 11.40
N LYS A 61 14.84 5.22 10.54
CA LYS A 61 14.96 5.41 9.08
C LYS A 61 13.86 6.36 8.62
N ARG A 62 14.26 7.44 7.94
CA ARG A 62 13.35 8.38 7.27
C ARG A 62 12.84 7.74 5.97
N GLY A 63 11.67 8.18 5.51
CA GLY A 63 11.06 7.72 4.26
C GLY A 63 10.50 6.30 4.37
N ILE A 64 10.20 5.70 3.21
CA ILE A 64 9.68 4.34 3.10
C ILE A 64 10.87 3.36 3.19
N SER A 65 10.88 2.55 4.24
CA SER A 65 11.92 1.58 4.59
C SER A 65 11.32 0.19 4.82
N LYS A 66 12.16 -0.84 4.92
CA LYS A 66 11.70 -2.22 5.19
C LYS A 66 11.00 -2.42 6.55
N GLU A 67 10.94 -1.38 7.40
CA GLU A 67 10.18 -1.38 8.66
C GLU A 67 8.73 -0.90 8.48
N GLN A 68 8.38 -0.41 7.29
CA GLN A 68 7.00 -0.11 6.92
C GLN A 68 6.41 -1.26 6.12
N VAL A 69 5.14 -1.56 6.37
CA VAL A 69 4.30 -2.40 5.52
C VAL A 69 3.48 -1.49 4.61
N CYS A 70 3.36 -1.88 3.36
CA CYS A 70 2.48 -1.25 2.38
C CYS A 70 1.16 -1.99 2.35
N VAL A 71 0.07 -1.24 2.53
CA VAL A 71 -1.30 -1.72 2.36
C VAL A 71 -1.87 -1.02 1.15
N LEU A 72 -2.26 -1.78 0.14
CA LEU A 72 -2.94 -1.25 -1.03
C LEU A 72 -4.45 -1.33 -0.81
N CYS A 73 -5.15 -0.28 -1.20
CA CYS A 73 -6.60 -0.23 -1.28
C CYS A 73 -6.99 0.11 -2.73
N ALA A 74 -7.89 -0.69 -3.31
CA ALA A 74 -8.46 -0.43 -4.63
C ALA A 74 -9.98 -0.55 -4.55
N MET A 75 -10.70 0.46 -5.03
CA MET A 75 -12.15 0.53 -4.99
C MET A 75 -12.71 0.91 -6.35
N ASP A 76 -13.74 0.21 -6.81
CA ASP A 76 -14.48 0.64 -7.99
C ASP A 76 -15.74 1.44 -7.64
N ILE A 77 -16.32 2.07 -8.66
CA ILE A 77 -17.55 2.89 -8.51
C ILE A 77 -18.79 2.07 -8.08
N THR A 78 -18.76 0.75 -8.21
CA THR A 78 -19.85 -0.14 -7.81
C THR A 78 -19.74 -0.56 -6.35
N GLY A 79 -18.60 -0.27 -5.71
CA GLY A 79 -18.33 -0.54 -4.31
C GLY A 79 -17.53 -1.83 -4.06
N ASN A 80 -17.00 -2.49 -5.10
CA ASN A 80 -16.06 -3.59 -4.87
C ASN A 80 -14.75 -3.03 -4.33
N LEU A 81 -14.18 -3.73 -3.34
CA LEU A 81 -12.96 -3.30 -2.66
C LEU A 81 -11.94 -4.43 -2.61
N ILE A 82 -10.68 -4.08 -2.87
CA ILE A 82 -9.51 -4.90 -2.60
C ILE A 82 -8.64 -4.15 -1.59
N THR A 83 -8.43 -4.73 -0.41
CA THR A 83 -7.53 -4.17 0.61
C THR A 83 -6.54 -5.22 1.10
N GLU A 84 -5.27 -5.10 0.72
CA GLU A 84 -4.26 -6.11 1.01
C GLU A 84 -2.89 -5.54 1.40
N LEU A 85 -2.20 -6.24 2.31
CA LEU A 85 -0.78 -5.99 2.56
C LEU A 85 0.02 -6.55 1.39
N ILE A 86 0.65 -5.66 0.62
CA ILE A 86 1.35 -6.06 -0.60
C ILE A 86 2.85 -6.25 -0.39
N CYS A 87 3.51 -5.45 0.45
CA CYS A 87 4.96 -5.54 0.59
C CYS A 87 5.48 -4.91 1.88
N LYS A 88 6.78 -5.11 2.16
CA LYS A 88 7.53 -4.35 3.15
C LYS A 88 8.47 -3.38 2.45
N GLY A 89 8.44 -2.12 2.88
CA GLY A 89 9.17 -1.05 2.24
C GLY A 89 8.56 -0.62 0.92
N ARG A 90 9.40 -0.12 0.00
CA ARG A 90 8.96 0.55 -1.21
C ARG A 90 8.31 -0.44 -2.18
N MET A 91 7.05 -0.17 -2.51
CA MET A 91 6.26 -0.91 -3.49
C MET A 91 6.94 -0.91 -4.87
N LYS A 92 6.85 -2.05 -5.56
CA LYS A 92 7.28 -2.24 -6.95
C LYS A 92 6.09 -2.62 -7.82
N HIS A 93 6.26 -2.54 -9.14
CA HIS A 93 5.24 -2.99 -10.09
C HIS A 93 4.91 -4.48 -9.91
N THR A 94 5.91 -5.32 -9.62
CA THR A 94 5.71 -6.76 -9.34
C THR A 94 4.78 -7.04 -8.15
N ASP A 95 4.71 -6.12 -7.17
CA ASP A 95 3.79 -6.24 -6.04
C ASP A 95 2.34 -5.97 -6.48
N LEU A 96 2.14 -5.02 -7.41
CA LEU A 96 0.85 -4.70 -8.02
C LEU A 96 0.38 -5.84 -8.93
N GLU A 97 1.27 -6.35 -9.80
CA GLU A 97 0.98 -7.49 -10.67
C GLU A 97 0.48 -8.68 -9.85
N ARG A 98 1.24 -9.06 -8.81
CA ARG A 98 0.84 -10.19 -7.94
C ARG A 98 -0.52 -9.98 -7.27
N LEU A 99 -0.88 -8.74 -6.94
CA LEU A 99 -2.18 -8.46 -6.31
C LEU A 99 -3.33 -8.49 -7.32
N PHE A 100 -3.12 -7.93 -8.52
CA PHE A 100 -4.19 -7.64 -9.47
C PHE A 100 -4.34 -8.68 -10.60
N THR A 101 -3.37 -9.57 -10.80
CA THR A 101 -3.50 -10.66 -11.78
C THR A 101 -4.78 -11.46 -11.51
N GLY A 102 -5.68 -11.50 -12.50
CA GLY A 102 -6.96 -12.20 -12.43
C GLY A 102 -8.01 -11.53 -11.54
N ARG A 103 -7.83 -10.26 -11.16
CA ARG A 103 -8.72 -9.51 -10.26
C ARG A 103 -9.11 -8.12 -10.77
N ILE A 104 -8.62 -7.73 -11.94
CA ILE A 104 -9.05 -6.54 -12.67
C ILE A 104 -9.81 -7.01 -13.90
N GLU A 105 -10.99 -6.44 -14.14
CA GLU A 105 -11.75 -6.67 -15.37
C GLU A 105 -11.06 -6.06 -16.60
N ASP A 106 -11.27 -6.67 -17.77
CA ASP A 106 -10.76 -6.12 -19.02
C ASP A 106 -11.30 -4.69 -19.25
N GLU A 107 -10.50 -3.85 -19.92
CA GLU A 107 -10.84 -2.44 -20.21
C GLU A 107 -11.06 -1.53 -18.98
N ALA A 108 -10.64 -1.97 -17.78
CA ALA A 108 -10.68 -1.12 -16.59
C ALA A 108 -9.71 0.09 -16.69
N ILE A 109 -10.08 1.17 -16.00
CA ILE A 109 -9.31 2.41 -15.90
C ILE A 109 -8.86 2.59 -14.45
N LEU A 110 -7.56 2.64 -14.23
CA LEU A 110 -6.97 2.87 -12.90
C LEU A 110 -6.73 4.35 -12.68
N CYS A 111 -7.27 4.87 -11.59
CA CYS A 111 -7.01 6.21 -11.09
C CYS A 111 -6.05 6.11 -9.90
N THR A 112 -4.83 6.62 -10.05
CA THR A 112 -3.79 6.51 -9.02
C THR A 112 -3.13 7.84 -8.75
N ASP A 113 -2.33 7.89 -7.68
CA ASP A 113 -1.38 8.98 -7.48
C ASP A 113 -0.21 8.91 -8.51
N SER A 114 0.73 9.84 -8.36
CA SER A 114 1.95 9.97 -9.17
C SER A 114 3.02 8.87 -8.99
N HIS A 115 2.78 7.77 -8.26
CA HIS A 115 3.81 6.77 -8.00
C HIS A 115 4.20 6.00 -9.28
N LYS A 116 5.51 6.00 -9.63
CA LYS A 116 6.03 5.43 -10.89
C LYS A 116 5.77 3.93 -11.08
N SER A 117 5.54 3.18 -10.00
CA SER A 117 5.25 1.74 -10.10
C SER A 117 3.94 1.44 -10.81
N TYR A 118 2.96 2.35 -10.75
CA TYR A 118 1.70 2.20 -11.49
C TYR A 118 1.90 2.30 -13.00
N ILE A 119 2.83 3.15 -13.46
CA ILE A 119 3.14 3.31 -14.88
C ILE A 119 3.63 1.99 -15.48
N GLN A 120 4.64 1.37 -14.86
CA GLN A 120 5.17 0.10 -15.36
C GLN A 120 4.15 -1.04 -15.25
N PHE A 121 3.38 -1.07 -14.16
CA PHE A 121 2.31 -2.05 -13.96
C PHE A 121 1.24 -1.96 -15.05
N ALA A 122 0.74 -0.75 -15.33
CA ALA A 122 -0.27 -0.52 -16.36
C ALA A 122 0.24 -0.92 -17.75
N GLN A 123 1.49 -0.59 -18.08
CA GLN A 123 2.13 -1.03 -19.33
C GLN A 123 2.24 -2.55 -19.45
N ASN A 124 2.56 -3.24 -18.35
CA ASN A 124 2.74 -4.69 -18.36
C ASN A 124 1.42 -5.46 -18.47
N LEU A 125 0.35 -4.97 -17.84
CA LEU A 125 -0.97 -5.61 -17.89
C LEU A 125 -1.89 -5.05 -18.99
N GLY A 126 -1.50 -3.99 -19.69
CA GLY A 126 -2.32 -3.35 -20.73
C GLY A 126 -3.55 -2.62 -20.17
N VAL A 127 -3.49 -2.14 -18.93
CA VAL A 127 -4.60 -1.44 -18.26
C VAL A 127 -4.47 0.06 -18.48
N GLU A 128 -5.59 0.77 -18.68
CA GLU A 128 -5.56 2.23 -18.80
C GLU A 128 -5.21 2.86 -17.44
N LEU A 129 -4.32 3.86 -17.45
CA LEU A 129 -3.86 4.54 -16.24
C LEU A 129 -4.07 6.05 -16.34
N GLN A 130 -4.83 6.59 -15.39
CA GLN A 130 -5.02 8.01 -15.15
C GLN A 130 -4.32 8.40 -13.84
N GLN A 131 -3.22 9.14 -13.94
CA GLN A 131 -2.50 9.61 -12.75
C GLN A 131 -2.87 11.05 -12.42
N ILE A 132 -3.34 11.26 -11.19
CA ILE A 132 -3.62 12.62 -10.73
C ILE A 132 -2.31 13.28 -10.28
N LYS A 133 -1.98 14.41 -10.91
CA LYS A 133 -0.74 15.13 -10.64
C LYS A 133 -0.74 15.70 -9.23
N ARG A 134 0.42 15.60 -8.55
CA ARG A 134 0.65 16.20 -7.23
C ARG A 134 0.25 17.68 -7.22
N GLY A 135 -0.54 18.07 -6.21
CA GLY A 135 -1.03 19.46 -6.06
C GLY A 135 -2.28 19.80 -6.87
N LYS A 136 -2.84 18.83 -7.61
CA LYS A 136 -4.17 18.94 -8.22
C LYS A 136 -5.09 17.90 -7.59
N HIS A 137 -6.29 18.32 -7.19
CA HIS A 137 -7.32 17.42 -6.64
C HIS A 137 -8.34 16.95 -7.70
N LYS A 138 -8.13 17.33 -8.98
CA LYS A 138 -8.99 16.98 -10.12
C LYS A 138 -8.19 16.90 -11.42
N GLU A 139 -8.39 15.84 -12.20
CA GLU A 139 -8.18 15.81 -13.65
C GLU A 139 -9.46 15.28 -14.32
N GLY A 140 -10.28 16.18 -14.90
CA GLY A 140 -11.54 15.80 -15.56
C GLY A 140 -12.63 15.31 -14.59
N ILE A 141 -13.20 14.13 -14.88
CA ILE A 141 -14.25 13.47 -14.08
C ILE A 141 -13.70 12.67 -12.88
N TYR A 142 -12.37 12.59 -12.74
CA TYR A 142 -11.72 11.82 -11.69
C TYR A 142 -11.48 12.72 -10.46
N HIS A 143 -12.22 12.45 -9.39
CA HIS A 143 -12.07 13.12 -8.09
C HIS A 143 -11.35 12.18 -7.13
N ILE A 144 -10.16 12.56 -6.65
CA ILE A 144 -9.61 11.98 -5.41
C ILE A 144 -10.13 12.86 -4.26
N THR A 145 -11.02 12.32 -3.44
CA THR A 145 -11.49 13.04 -2.24
C THR A 145 -10.46 12.85 -1.14
N THR A 146 -9.56 13.82 -0.98
CA THR A 146 -8.62 13.86 0.15
C THR A 146 -9.34 14.50 1.36
N TYR A 147 -9.65 13.71 2.40
CA TYR A 147 -10.11 14.20 3.71
C TYR A 147 -8.95 14.56 4.64
#